data_AF-A0A2A2J4B6-F1
#
_entry.id   AF-A0A2A2J4B6-F1
#
_cell.length_a   1.000
_cell.length_b   1.000
_cell.length_c   1.000
_cell.angle_alpha   90.00
_cell.angle_beta   90.00
_cell.angle_gamma   90.00
#
_symmetry.space_group_name_H-M   'P 1'
#
loop_
_entity.id
_entity.type
_entity.pdbx_description
1 polymer ?
#
loop_
_entity_poly.entity_id
_entity_poly.type
_entity_poly.pdbx_seq_one_letter_code
_entity_poly.pdbx_strand_id
1 'polypeptide(L)'
;MTLYHSLSLTNDIMINLCYDAIYSFINYYFSVDSAFDSTCKVNLLNYHDGNINWMPPGIFKISCKLDIYWFPFDRQSCVFKFGSWSFSNDKLKIEVSPFDLSEYIPNGEWIIENHTANVREKKFDCCVEIYEEVKFTLHLKRRTLYYSFNLTLPCLLIMILVILGFTVCPETCEKVGLQISVFLAIWIFLAFMNEITPQTSEAVPLLGKH
;
A
#
# COMPACT_ATOMS: atom_id res chain seq x y z
N MET A 1 -29.77 -8.17 -8.00
CA MET A 1 -29.33 -9.29 -7.15
C MET A 1 -27.97 -8.91 -6.62
N THR A 2 -27.89 -8.56 -5.35
CA THR A 2 -26.70 -8.07 -4.63
C THR A 2 -25.73 -9.23 -4.38
N LEU A 3 -24.51 -9.12 -4.89
CA LEU A 3 -23.36 -10.02 -4.67
C LEU A 3 -22.16 -9.08 -4.48
N TYR A 4 -21.78 -8.74 -3.25
CA TYR A 4 -20.97 -9.48 -2.26
C TYR A 4 -19.55 -9.83 -2.74
N HIS A 5 -18.64 -8.86 -2.79
CA HIS A 5 -17.20 -9.05 -2.91
C HIS A 5 -16.36 -8.16 -1.98
N SER A 6 -15.51 -8.85 -1.22
CA SER A 6 -14.67 -8.31 -0.17
C SER A 6 -13.28 -7.87 -0.61
N LEU A 7 -12.94 -6.63 -0.27
CA LEU A 7 -11.57 -6.11 -0.26
C LEU A 7 -10.75 -6.77 0.86
N SER A 8 -9.58 -7.32 0.52
CA SER A 8 -8.60 -7.83 1.48
C SER A 8 -7.22 -7.27 1.15
N LEU A 9 -6.68 -6.45 2.04
CA LEU A 9 -5.34 -5.90 1.95
C LEU A 9 -4.37 -6.86 2.68
N THR A 10 -3.47 -7.51 1.95
CA THR A 10 -2.31 -8.21 2.54
C THR A 10 -1.09 -7.27 2.58
N ASN A 11 0.10 -7.77 2.93
CA ASN A 11 1.31 -6.96 3.19
C ASN A 11 1.77 -6.08 2.01
N ASP A 12 1.26 -6.36 0.80
CA ASP A 12 1.17 -5.41 -0.32
C ASP A 12 -0.28 -4.93 -0.41
N ILE A 13 -0.54 -3.62 -0.60
CA ILE A 13 -1.89 -3.05 -0.76
C ILE A 13 -2.58 -3.73 -1.97
N MET A 14 -3.24 -4.85 -1.69
CA MET A 14 -3.93 -5.69 -2.64
C MET A 14 -5.39 -5.25 -2.65
N ILE A 15 -5.84 -4.69 -3.77
CA ILE A 15 -7.24 -4.32 -3.95
C ILE A 15 -7.86 -5.36 -4.86
N ASN A 16 -8.90 -6.05 -4.38
CA ASN A 16 -9.47 -7.18 -5.10
C ASN A 16 -10.46 -6.75 -6.23
N LEU A 17 -10.04 -6.66 -7.50
CA LEU A 17 -10.86 -6.46 -8.71
C LEU A 17 -10.25 -7.17 -9.98
N CYS A 18 -10.99 -7.94 -10.80
CA CYS A 18 -10.46 -8.80 -11.92
C CYS A 18 -10.88 -8.16 -13.19
N TYR A 19 -10.31 -8.63 -14.26
CA TYR A 19 -10.66 -8.20 -15.58
C TYR A 19 -10.58 -9.39 -16.52
N ASP A 20 -11.55 -9.53 -17.43
CA ASP A 20 -11.38 -10.46 -18.55
C ASP A 20 -12.12 -10.08 -19.87
N ALA A 21 -11.32 -9.87 -20.91
CA ALA A 21 -11.51 -10.07 -22.36
C ALA A 21 -12.79 -9.68 -23.14
N ILE A 22 -13.74 -8.92 -22.62
CA ILE A 22 -14.80 -8.32 -23.47
C ILE A 22 -14.67 -6.78 -23.37
N TYR A 23 -13.91 -6.23 -24.33
CA TYR A 23 -13.39 -4.85 -24.45
C TYR A 23 -12.12 -4.54 -23.63
N SER A 24 -10.96 -4.94 -24.16
CA SER A 24 -9.61 -4.61 -23.66
C SER A 24 -9.26 -3.12 -23.86
N PHE A 25 -9.75 -2.23 -22.99
CA PHE A 25 -9.38 -0.81 -23.11
C PHE A 25 -8.92 -0.16 -21.81
N ILE A 26 -9.27 -0.69 -20.64
CA ILE A 26 -8.85 -0.08 -19.37
C ILE A 26 -7.49 -0.67 -18.99
N ASN A 27 -6.41 0.07 -19.25
CA ASN A 27 -5.08 -0.28 -18.77
C ASN A 27 -4.72 0.51 -17.52
N TYR A 28 -3.98 -0.15 -16.64
CA TYR A 28 -3.44 0.45 -15.43
C TYR A 28 -2.00 0.93 -15.68
N TYR A 29 -1.72 2.21 -15.42
CA TYR A 29 -0.43 2.82 -15.76
C TYR A 29 0.70 2.50 -14.77
N PHE A 30 0.42 1.86 -13.63
CA PHE A 30 1.38 1.66 -12.51
C PHE A 30 1.43 0.21 -11.99
N SER A 31 1.15 -0.81 -12.82
CA SER A 31 1.24 -2.22 -12.42
C SER A 31 2.70 -2.69 -12.35
N VAL A 32 3.04 -3.39 -11.28
CA VAL A 32 4.36 -4.05 -11.10
C VAL A 32 4.35 -5.50 -11.59
N ASP A 33 3.17 -6.11 -11.74
CA ASP A 33 3.05 -7.51 -12.13
C ASP A 33 3.05 -7.70 -13.66
N SER A 34 3.86 -8.64 -14.15
CA SER A 34 4.05 -8.93 -15.58
C SER A 34 3.02 -9.93 -16.14
N ALA A 35 2.21 -10.54 -15.28
CA ALA A 35 1.11 -11.42 -15.67
C ALA A 35 -0.23 -10.65 -15.62
N PHE A 36 -0.46 -9.79 -16.61
CA PHE A 36 -1.78 -9.19 -16.86
C PHE A 36 -2.69 -10.23 -17.55
N ASP A 37 -2.87 -11.40 -16.94
CA ASP A 37 -3.58 -12.54 -17.53
C ASP A 37 -4.97 -12.76 -16.91
N SER A 38 -5.95 -12.27 -17.67
CA SER A 38 -7.30 -12.76 -17.96
C SER A 38 -7.67 -14.19 -17.46
N THR A 39 -7.84 -14.38 -16.16
CA THR A 39 -8.19 -15.71 -15.60
C THR A 39 -9.58 -15.82 -14.96
N CYS A 40 -10.36 -14.73 -14.87
CA CYS A 40 -11.72 -14.78 -14.34
C CYS A 40 -12.76 -14.45 -15.43
N LYS A 41 -13.17 -15.48 -16.18
CA LYS A 41 -14.33 -15.39 -17.07
C LYS A 41 -15.58 -15.15 -16.23
N VAL A 42 -16.12 -13.94 -16.30
CA VAL A 42 -17.43 -13.60 -15.72
C VAL A 42 -18.48 -13.42 -16.80
N ASN A 43 -19.71 -13.78 -16.46
CA ASN A 43 -20.85 -13.61 -17.35
C ASN A 43 -21.23 -12.12 -17.43
N LEU A 44 -21.62 -11.68 -18.62
CA LEU A 44 -22.23 -10.37 -18.82
C LEU A 44 -23.74 -10.48 -18.60
N LEU A 45 -24.31 -9.50 -17.92
CA LEU A 45 -25.76 -9.40 -17.73
C LEU A 45 -26.29 -8.38 -18.74
N ASN A 46 -27.04 -8.86 -19.72
CA ASN A 46 -27.68 -8.03 -20.73
C ASN A 46 -29.13 -7.73 -20.31
N TYR A 47 -29.51 -6.46 -20.32
CA TYR A 47 -30.86 -6.00 -20.07
C TYR A 47 -31.61 -5.76 -21.40
N HIS A 48 -32.94 -5.80 -21.35
CA HIS A 48 -33.78 -5.66 -22.56
C HIS A 48 -33.69 -4.27 -23.20
N ASP A 49 -33.27 -3.25 -22.45
CA ASP A 49 -33.04 -1.87 -22.92
C ASP A 49 -31.69 -1.69 -23.64
N GLY A 50 -30.88 -2.76 -23.77
CA GLY A 50 -29.55 -2.72 -24.37
C GLY A 50 -28.45 -2.32 -23.39
N ASN A 51 -28.77 -2.14 -22.10
CA ASN A 51 -27.76 -1.93 -21.08
C ASN A 51 -27.05 -3.24 -20.76
N ILE A 52 -25.73 -3.17 -20.63
CA ILE A 52 -24.88 -4.32 -20.31
C ILE A 52 -24.20 -4.04 -18.98
N ASN A 53 -24.42 -4.93 -18.01
CA ASN A 53 -23.72 -4.90 -16.74
C ASN A 53 -22.63 -5.97 -16.70
N TRP A 54 -21.42 -5.55 -16.37
CA TRP A 54 -20.23 -6.40 -16.34
C TRP A 54 -19.36 -6.04 -15.14
N MET A 55 -19.11 -7.03 -14.27
CA MET A 55 -18.46 -6.84 -12.97
C MET A 55 -17.40 -7.95 -12.73
N PRO A 56 -16.19 -7.83 -13.30
CA PRO A 56 -15.13 -8.81 -13.11
C PRO A 56 -14.38 -8.66 -11.73
N PRO A 57 -14.09 -9.76 -10.98
CA PRO A 57 -13.54 -9.73 -9.60
C PRO A 57 -12.15 -10.37 -9.43
N GLY A 58 -11.14 -9.74 -8.83
CA GLY A 58 -9.71 -10.07 -9.07
C GLY A 58 -8.75 -9.30 -8.22
N ILE A 59 -7.55 -8.94 -8.71
CA ILE A 59 -6.50 -8.41 -7.85
C ILE A 59 -5.64 -7.38 -8.58
N PHE A 60 -5.58 -6.15 -8.04
CA PHE A 60 -4.64 -5.12 -8.48
C PHE A 60 -3.51 -4.94 -7.46
N LYS A 61 -2.27 -5.00 -7.96
CA LYS A 61 -1.06 -4.62 -7.22
C LYS A 61 -0.65 -3.21 -7.63
N ILE A 62 -0.67 -2.28 -6.67
CA ILE A 62 -0.46 -0.85 -6.91
C ILE A 62 0.86 -0.43 -6.27
N SER A 63 1.78 0.14 -7.07
CA SER A 63 2.92 0.87 -6.52
C SER A 63 2.48 2.21 -5.96
N CYS A 64 2.70 2.41 -4.67
CA CYS A 64 2.48 3.66 -3.98
C CYS A 64 3.78 4.11 -3.32
N LYS A 65 4.08 5.41 -3.44
CA LYS A 65 5.20 6.02 -2.73
C LYS A 65 4.80 6.22 -1.27
N LEU A 66 5.53 5.60 -0.35
CA LEU A 66 5.30 5.69 1.09
C LEU A 66 6.23 6.73 1.72
N ASP A 67 5.70 7.54 2.63
CA ASP A 67 6.48 8.46 3.46
C ASP A 67 6.61 7.88 4.88
N ILE A 68 7.83 7.52 5.27
CA ILE A 68 8.12 6.85 6.55
C ILE A 68 8.64 7.79 7.65
N TYR A 69 8.56 9.11 7.45
CA TYR A 69 9.09 10.08 8.40
C TYR A 69 8.53 9.89 9.82
N TRP A 70 7.21 9.66 9.94
CA TRP A 70 6.50 9.50 11.21
C TRP A 70 6.25 8.05 11.62
N PHE A 71 7.00 7.09 11.06
CA PHE A 71 6.82 5.68 11.40
C PHE A 71 6.91 5.42 12.93
N PRO A 72 6.00 4.62 13.54
CA PRO A 72 4.89 3.87 12.96
C PRO A 72 3.54 4.63 12.93
N PHE A 73 3.50 5.92 13.30
CA PHE A 73 2.32 6.79 13.33
C PHE A 73 2.08 7.50 11.99
N ASP A 74 2.38 6.81 10.89
CA ASP A 74 2.32 7.35 9.55
C ASP A 74 0.90 7.32 8.96
N ARG A 75 0.64 8.31 8.09
CA ARG A 75 -0.50 8.37 7.19
C ARG A 75 0.01 8.37 5.76
N GLN A 76 -0.60 7.56 4.92
CA GLN A 76 -0.21 7.35 3.53
C GLN A 76 -1.33 7.79 2.60
N SER A 77 -0.96 8.33 1.44
CA SER A 77 -1.91 8.75 0.41
C SER A 77 -1.56 8.04 -0.89
N CYS A 78 -2.25 6.94 -1.16
CA CYS A 78 -2.00 6.13 -2.34
C CYS A 78 -2.96 6.47 -3.47
N VAL A 79 -2.39 6.70 -4.64
CA VAL A 79 -3.11 7.10 -5.85
C VAL A 79 -2.96 6.01 -6.89
N PHE A 80 -4.07 5.59 -7.48
CA PHE A 80 -4.09 4.70 -8.62
C PHE A 80 -5.04 5.24 -9.68
N LYS A 81 -4.73 4.95 -10.95
CA LYS A 81 -5.37 5.56 -12.10
C LYS A 81 -5.82 4.50 -13.09
N PHE A 82 -7.09 4.53 -13.46
CA PHE A 82 -7.63 3.70 -14.53
C PHE A 82 -8.03 4.59 -15.69
N GLY A 83 -7.83 4.13 -16.92
CA GLY A 83 -8.24 4.90 -18.08
C GLY A 83 -8.18 4.05 -19.33
N SER A 84 -8.84 4.52 -20.38
CA SER A 84 -8.74 3.89 -21.68
C SER A 84 -7.35 4.09 -22.28
N TRP A 85 -6.71 3.01 -22.73
CA TRP A 85 -5.43 3.08 -23.42
C TRP A 85 -5.58 3.57 -24.87
N SER A 86 -6.60 3.05 -25.57
CA SER A 86 -6.73 3.24 -27.02
C SER A 86 -7.82 4.23 -27.42
N PHE A 87 -8.73 4.58 -26.51
CA PHE A 87 -9.87 5.45 -26.80
C PHE A 87 -9.74 6.80 -26.13
N SER A 88 -9.93 7.86 -26.91
CA SER A 88 -10.04 9.25 -26.48
C SER A 88 -11.45 9.58 -25.99
N ASN A 89 -11.58 10.73 -25.32
CA ASN A 89 -12.83 11.19 -24.67
C ASN A 89 -14.04 11.18 -25.63
N ASP A 90 -13.83 11.57 -26.89
CA ASP A 90 -14.90 11.63 -27.90
C ASP A 90 -15.54 10.27 -28.22
N LYS A 91 -14.81 9.18 -27.98
CA LYS A 91 -15.25 7.80 -28.29
C LYS A 91 -15.71 7.04 -27.06
N LEU A 92 -15.13 7.35 -25.91
CA LEU A 92 -15.39 6.65 -24.66
C LEU A 92 -15.38 7.67 -23.53
N LYS A 93 -16.55 7.85 -22.93
CA LYS A 93 -16.74 8.70 -21.76
C LYS A 93 -16.85 7.83 -20.51
N ILE A 94 -16.06 8.15 -19.49
CA ILE A 94 -16.03 7.39 -18.24
C ILE A 94 -16.81 8.14 -17.17
N GLU A 95 -17.81 7.48 -16.61
CA GLU A 95 -18.55 7.97 -15.45
C GLU A 95 -18.21 7.13 -14.21
N VAL A 96 -18.10 7.80 -13.07
CA VAL A 96 -17.64 7.18 -11.82
C VAL A 96 -18.75 7.23 -10.80
N SER A 97 -19.13 6.07 -10.30
CA SER A 97 -19.97 5.94 -9.11
C SER A 97 -19.14 6.08 -7.84
N PRO A 98 -19.75 6.52 -6.72
CA PRO A 98 -19.09 6.56 -5.43
C PRO A 98 -18.61 5.15 -5.03
N PHE A 99 -17.43 5.09 -4.46
CA PHE A 99 -16.79 3.84 -4.03
C PHE A 99 -17.56 3.25 -2.84
N ASP A 100 -18.11 2.05 -3.01
CA ASP A 100 -18.81 1.36 -1.93
C ASP A 100 -17.82 0.48 -1.15
N LEU A 101 -17.76 0.69 0.16
CA LEU A 101 -16.95 -0.07 1.12
C LEU A 101 -17.80 -1.02 1.98
N SER A 102 -19.10 -1.18 1.68
CA SER A 102 -20.04 -2.00 2.46
C SER A 102 -19.56 -3.44 2.68
N GLU A 103 -18.83 -4.00 1.72
CA GLU A 103 -18.33 -5.37 1.73
C GLU A 103 -16.83 -5.47 2.05
N TYR A 104 -16.19 -4.35 2.41
CA TYR A 104 -14.77 -4.28 2.75
C TYR A 104 -14.45 -5.14 4.00
N ILE A 105 -13.50 -6.06 3.87
CA ILE A 105 -12.95 -6.78 5.04
C ILE A 105 -11.83 -5.90 5.64
N PRO A 106 -11.92 -5.53 6.93
CA PRO A 106 -10.93 -4.68 7.55
C PRO A 106 -9.56 -5.32 7.62
N ASN A 107 -8.53 -4.56 7.21
CA ASN A 107 -7.14 -4.97 7.35
C ASN A 107 -6.66 -4.86 8.81
N GLY A 108 -5.88 -5.84 9.23
CA GLY A 108 -5.17 -5.89 10.52
C GLY A 108 -3.98 -4.93 10.64
N GLU A 109 -3.47 -4.39 9.52
CA GLU A 109 -2.34 -3.44 9.51
C GLU A 109 -2.76 -2.01 9.17
N TRP A 110 -3.71 -1.83 8.25
CA TRP A 110 -4.10 -0.52 7.72
C TRP A 110 -5.57 -0.19 7.98
N ILE A 111 -5.85 1.09 8.18
CA ILE A 111 -7.20 1.67 8.29
C ILE A 111 -7.39 2.62 7.11
N ILE A 112 -8.50 2.47 6.38
CA ILE A 112 -8.90 3.44 5.35
C ILE A 112 -9.57 4.61 6.06
N GLU A 113 -8.91 5.77 6.13
CA GLU A 113 -9.49 6.99 6.73
C GLU A 113 -10.41 7.71 5.73
N ASN A 114 -10.03 7.74 4.46
CA ASN A 114 -10.80 8.41 3.42
C ASN A 114 -10.52 7.82 2.03
N HIS A 115 -11.48 7.92 1.12
CA HIS A 115 -11.37 7.44 -0.25
C HIS A 115 -12.04 8.43 -1.18
N THR A 116 -11.41 8.74 -2.31
CA THR A 116 -11.99 9.64 -3.33
C THR A 116 -11.75 9.08 -4.71
N ALA A 117 -12.71 9.29 -5.60
CA ALA A 117 -12.64 8.90 -7.00
C ALA A 117 -13.06 10.10 -7.86
N ASN A 118 -12.18 10.53 -8.76
CA ASN A 118 -12.42 11.70 -9.61
C ASN A 118 -12.00 11.39 -11.04
N VAL A 119 -12.85 11.73 -12.00
CA VAL A 119 -12.50 11.72 -13.44
C VAL A 119 -11.62 12.93 -13.74
N ARG A 120 -10.59 12.73 -14.55
CA ARG A 120 -9.68 13.78 -15.01
C ARG A 120 -9.38 13.59 -16.48
N GLU A 121 -9.38 14.69 -17.21
CA GLU A 121 -8.88 14.72 -18.58
C GLU A 121 -7.35 14.83 -18.56
N LYS A 122 -6.70 14.04 -19.41
CA LYS A 122 -5.25 14.02 -19.57
C LYS A 122 -4.89 13.99 -21.04
N LYS A 123 -4.01 14.92 -21.42
CA LYS A 123 -3.35 14.92 -22.72
C LYS A 123 -1.97 14.26 -22.57
N PHE A 124 -1.68 13.28 -23.41
CA PHE A 124 -0.38 12.63 -23.44
C PHE A 124 0.54 13.29 -24.47
N ASP A 125 1.84 13.32 -24.20
CA ASP A 125 2.82 13.96 -25.11
C ASP A 125 2.90 13.27 -26.48
N CYS A 126 2.57 11.99 -26.55
CA CYS A 126 2.57 11.21 -27.79
C CYS A 126 1.41 11.51 -28.73
N CYS A 127 0.30 12.09 -28.24
CA CYS A 127 -0.95 12.19 -28.99
C CYS A 127 -1.59 13.58 -28.87
N VAL A 128 -2.26 14.02 -29.93
CA VAL A 128 -2.98 15.31 -29.95
C VAL A 128 -4.31 15.22 -29.18
N GLU A 129 -4.87 14.01 -29.10
CA GLU A 129 -6.18 13.71 -28.50
C GLU A 129 -6.14 13.73 -26.96
N ILE A 130 -7.30 14.01 -26.36
CA ILE A 130 -7.50 14.04 -24.90
C ILE A 130 -8.12 12.72 -24.45
N TYR A 131 -7.58 12.16 -23.39
CA TYR A 131 -8.03 10.90 -22.78
C TYR A 131 -8.62 11.17 -21.41
N GLU A 132 -9.63 10.40 -21.01
CA GLU A 132 -10.16 10.44 -19.65
C GLU A 132 -9.48 9.37 -18.79
N GLU A 133 -8.99 9.77 -17.61
CA GLU A 133 -8.50 8.87 -16.57
C GLU A 133 -9.31 9.06 -15.28
N VAL A 134 -9.70 7.97 -14.63
CA VAL A 134 -10.24 7.97 -13.28
C VAL A 134 -9.10 7.87 -12.29
N LYS A 135 -8.95 8.91 -11.47
CA LYS A 135 -7.99 8.95 -10.36
C LYS A 135 -8.69 8.55 -9.06
N PHE A 136 -8.29 7.41 -8.53
CA PHE A 136 -8.65 6.96 -7.19
C PHE A 136 -7.55 7.34 -6.20
N THR A 137 -7.95 7.89 -5.05
CA THR A 137 -7.04 8.24 -3.96
C THR A 137 -7.54 7.62 -2.67
N LEU A 138 -6.70 6.77 -2.06
CA LEU A 138 -6.93 6.15 -0.76
C LEU A 138 -6.02 6.80 0.27
N HIS A 139 -6.64 7.30 1.34
CA HIS A 139 -5.96 7.76 2.53
C HIS A 139 -5.93 6.62 3.55
N LEU A 140 -4.73 6.11 3.81
CA LEU A 140 -4.47 4.96 4.67
C LEU A 140 -3.76 5.43 5.93
N LYS A 141 -4.08 4.80 7.05
CA LYS A 141 -3.42 5.02 8.35
C LYS A 141 -2.99 3.69 8.94
N ARG A 142 -1.76 3.62 9.44
CA ARG A 142 -1.22 2.40 10.06
C ARG A 142 -1.82 2.15 11.44
N ARG A 143 -2.08 0.88 11.77
CA ARG A 143 -2.42 0.42 13.12
C ARG A 143 -1.15 0.31 13.95
N THR A 144 -0.96 1.26 14.85
CA THR A 144 0.33 1.48 15.50
C THR A 144 0.58 0.65 16.75
N LEU A 145 -0.44 0.02 17.33
CA LEU A 145 -0.33 -0.63 18.65
C LEU A 145 0.72 -1.73 18.68
N TYR A 146 0.69 -2.64 17.71
CA TYR A 146 1.65 -3.74 17.60
C TYR A 146 3.10 -3.24 17.48
N TYR A 147 3.33 -2.31 16.55
CA TYR A 147 4.65 -1.71 16.33
C TYR A 147 5.11 -0.91 17.54
N SER A 148 4.23 -0.15 18.20
CA SER A 148 4.59 0.66 19.36
C SER A 148 5.11 -0.19 20.51
N PHE A 149 4.43 -1.30 20.85
CA PHE A 149 4.89 -2.17 21.92
C PHE A 149 6.15 -2.96 21.53
N ASN A 150 6.18 -3.55 20.34
CA ASN A 150 7.29 -4.42 19.92
C ASN A 150 8.56 -3.66 19.51
N LEU A 151 8.47 -2.36 19.20
CA LEU A 151 9.63 -1.51 18.92
C LEU A 151 10.12 -0.76 20.16
N THR A 152 9.20 -0.28 21.01
CA THR A 152 9.58 0.50 22.20
C THR A 152 10.19 -0.41 23.27
N LEU A 153 9.67 -1.63 23.46
CA LEU A 153 10.14 -2.53 24.51
C LEU A 153 11.62 -2.93 24.32
N PRO A 154 12.09 -3.40 23.14
CA PRO A 154 13.51 -3.69 22.93
C PRO A 154 14.41 -2.46 23.09
N CYS A 155 13.98 -1.28 22.59
CA CYS A 155 14.74 -0.04 22.75
C CYS A 155 14.95 0.33 24.23
N LEU A 156 13.91 0.24 25.06
CA LEU A 156 14.00 0.51 26.50
C LEU A 156 14.93 -0.48 27.20
N LEU A 157 14.84 -1.78 26.86
CA LEU A 157 15.70 -2.81 27.43
C LEU A 157 17.17 -2.58 27.06
N ILE A 158 17.47 -2.25 25.79
CA ILE A 158 18.83 -1.91 25.34
C ILE A 158 19.34 -0.67 26.06
N MET A 159 18.53 0.38 26.21
CA MET A 159 18.93 1.60 26.95
C MET A 159 19.29 1.30 28.41
N ILE A 160 18.53 0.44 29.08
CA ILE A 160 18.82 0.01 30.46
C ILE A 160 20.13 -0.78 30.51
N LEU A 161 20.36 -1.70 29.57
CA LEU A 161 21.59 -2.49 29.49
C LEU A 161 22.83 -1.62 29.22
N VAL A 162 22.71 -0.59 28.38
CA VAL A 162 23.77 0.40 28.14
C VAL A 162 24.13 1.12 29.44
N ILE A 163 23.13 1.62 30.19
CA ILE A 163 23.35 2.31 31.47
C ILE A 163 23.99 1.37 32.50
N LEU A 164 23.48 0.13 32.62
CA LEU A 164 24.06 -0.88 33.51
C LEU A 164 25.52 -1.16 33.17
N GLY A 165 25.87 -1.20 31.88
CA GLY A 165 27.25 -1.38 31.44
C GLY A 165 28.22 -0.29 31.90
N PHE A 166 27.74 0.93 32.19
CA PHE A 166 28.55 1.98 32.80
C PHE A 166 28.73 1.79 34.31
N THR A 167 27.79 1.14 35.01
CA THR A 167 27.87 0.88 36.45
C THR A 167 28.79 -0.28 36.84
N VAL A 168 29.12 -1.15 35.88
CA VAL A 168 30.01 -2.30 36.11
C VAL A 168 31.47 -1.84 36.27
N CYS A 169 32.14 -2.37 37.31
CA CYS A 169 33.54 -2.10 37.62
C CYS A 169 34.45 -2.42 36.41
N PRO A 170 35.38 -1.51 36.06
CA PRO A 170 36.22 -1.63 34.86
C PRO A 170 37.21 -2.80 34.88
N GLU A 171 37.48 -3.36 36.06
CA GLU A 171 38.46 -4.44 36.25
C GLU A 171 37.88 -5.83 35.97
N THR A 172 36.57 -5.93 35.69
CA THR A 172 35.91 -7.20 35.39
C THR A 172 35.91 -7.48 33.88
N CYS A 173 36.31 -8.68 33.48
CA CYS A 173 36.20 -9.14 32.08
C CYS A 173 34.74 -9.15 31.60
N GLU A 174 33.79 -9.27 32.54
CA GLU A 174 32.35 -9.25 32.29
C GLU A 174 31.86 -7.93 31.67
N LYS A 175 32.51 -6.81 31.96
CA LYS A 175 32.17 -5.51 31.36
C LYS A 175 32.32 -5.51 29.85
N VAL A 176 33.44 -6.08 29.35
CA VAL A 176 33.73 -6.15 27.91
C VAL A 176 32.73 -7.09 27.22
N GLY A 177 32.44 -8.23 27.85
CA GLY A 177 31.43 -9.16 27.35
C GLY A 177 30.04 -8.52 27.21
N LEU A 178 29.60 -7.79 28.24
CA LEU A 178 28.31 -7.11 28.24
C LEU A 178 28.22 -6.04 27.14
N GLN A 179 29.26 -5.23 26.93
CA GLN A 179 29.28 -4.20 25.89
C GLN A 179 29.24 -4.80 24.47
N ILE A 180 29.95 -5.91 24.23
CA ILE A 180 29.90 -6.62 22.95
C ILE A 180 28.49 -7.18 22.69
N SER A 181 27.86 -7.78 23.70
CA SER A 181 26.49 -8.29 23.58
C SER A 181 25.48 -7.18 23.30
N VAL A 182 25.63 -6.02 23.93
CA VAL A 182 24.77 -4.84 23.67
C VAL A 182 24.97 -4.33 22.24
N PHE A 183 26.21 -4.23 21.76
CA PHE A 183 26.49 -3.83 20.37
C PHE A 183 25.83 -4.80 19.36
N LEU A 184 25.93 -6.10 19.61
CA LEU A 184 25.28 -7.11 18.77
C LEU A 184 23.75 -7.00 18.81
N ALA A 185 23.16 -6.76 19.99
CA ALA A 185 21.72 -6.57 20.14
C ALA A 185 21.20 -5.34 19.37
N ILE A 186 21.95 -4.22 19.41
CA ILE A 186 21.65 -3.03 18.60
C ILE A 186 21.70 -3.37 17.11
N TRP A 187 22.73 -4.09 16.67
CA TRP A 187 22.87 -4.48 15.26
C TRP A 187 21.71 -5.36 14.79
N ILE A 188 21.34 -6.37 15.56
CA ILE A 188 20.20 -7.26 15.25
C ILE A 188 18.90 -6.46 15.20
N PHE A 189 18.69 -5.53 16.14
CA PHE A 189 17.52 -4.67 16.15
C PHE A 189 17.46 -3.77 14.90
N LEU A 190 18.58 -3.16 14.52
CA LEU A 190 18.67 -2.35 13.30
C LEU A 190 18.45 -3.18 12.03
N ALA A 191 18.96 -4.42 11.98
CA ALA A 191 18.73 -5.33 10.87
C ALA A 191 17.24 -5.67 10.73
N PHE A 192 16.56 -5.99 11.85
CA PHE A 192 15.12 -6.21 11.88
C PHE A 192 14.33 -4.97 11.43
N MET A 193 14.73 -3.78 11.89
CA MET A 193 14.14 -2.52 11.44
C MET A 193 14.25 -2.31 9.93
N ASN A 194 15.41 -2.62 9.36
CA ASN A 194 15.65 -2.50 7.92
C ASN A 194 14.80 -3.47 7.09
N GLU A 195 14.42 -4.63 7.64
CA GLU A 195 13.52 -5.57 6.95
C GLU A 195 12.07 -5.08 6.92
N ILE A 196 11.61 -4.40 7.99
CA ILE A 196 10.21 -3.94 8.07
C ILE A 196 9.98 -2.59 7.39
N THR A 197 11.01 -1.74 7.27
CA THR A 197 10.90 -0.45 6.57
C THR A 197 11.24 -0.63 5.09
N PRO A 198 10.48 -0.02 4.17
CA PRO A 198 10.85 -0.06 2.75
C PRO A 198 12.20 0.63 2.54
N GLN A 199 13.06 0.02 1.72
CA GLN A 199 14.36 0.57 1.32
C GLN A 199 14.16 1.80 0.41
N THR A 200 13.80 2.93 1.00
CA THR A 200 13.62 4.21 0.30
C THR A 200 14.68 5.20 0.76
N SER A 201 15.48 5.70 -0.18
CA SER A 201 16.58 6.63 0.11
C SER A 201 16.11 8.08 0.35
N GLU A 202 14.81 8.35 0.30
CA GLU A 202 14.25 9.71 0.35
C GLU A 202 13.90 10.19 1.76
N ALA A 203 13.69 9.28 2.72
CA ALA A 203 13.39 9.65 4.10
C ALA A 203 13.95 8.62 5.08
N VAL A 204 14.85 9.05 5.97
CA VAL A 204 15.25 8.27 7.14
C VAL A 204 14.15 8.46 8.20
N PRO A 205 13.56 7.39 8.75
CA PRO A 205 12.59 7.50 9.84
C PRO A 205 13.17 8.31 11.00
N LEU A 206 12.33 9.04 11.73
CA LEU A 206 12.79 9.87 12.86
C LEU A 206 13.56 9.06 13.92
N LEU A 207 13.26 7.76 14.03
CA LEU A 207 13.94 6.80 14.90
C LEU A 207 15.40 6.50 14.52
N GLY A 208 15.84 6.81 13.29
CA GLY A 208 17.21 6.61 12.81
C GLY A 208 18.07 7.88 12.81
N LYS A 209 17.51 9.04 13.22
CA LYS A 209 18.22 10.32 13.22
C LYS A 209 18.94 10.62 14.55
N HIS A 210 18.74 9.79 15.58
CA HIS A 210 19.31 9.99 16.92
C HIS A 210 19.98 8.73 17.45
#